data_AF-A0A536B315-F1
#
_entry.id   AF-A0A536B315-F1
#
_cell.length_a   1.000
_cell.length_b   1.000
_cell.length_c   1.000
_cell.angle_alpha   90.00
_cell.angle_beta   90.00
_cell.angle_gamma   90.00
#
_symmetry.space_group_name_H-M   'P 1'
#
loop_
_entity.id
_entity.type
_entity.pdbx_description
1 polymer ?
#
loop_
_entity_poly.entity_id
_entity_poly.type
_entity_poly.pdbx_seq_one_letter_code
_entity_poly.pdbx_strand_id
1 'polypeptide(L)'
;SFVRGHLEAAGFVAALAVLALVSFGLSFGTAAVSDVLIGAGFGGLVWVGVRLLSPLAGLLAGFVFFFVVYRAVPRHRPSRRAAAQGALVSAVLWEVAKLAFGYFTRALALFAAYGPLAFAAGLLTWIYVTAVIILFGAEVMKTRGTA
;
A
#
# COMPACT_ATOMS: atom_id res chain seq x y z
N SER A 1 28.85 -4.87 13.11
CA SER A 1 29.25 -4.73 11.68
C SER A 1 28.36 -3.67 11.03
N PHE A 2 28.88 -2.45 10.92
CA PHE A 2 28.16 -1.27 10.42
C PHE A 2 27.77 -1.42 8.94
N VAL A 3 28.65 -2.04 8.13
CA VAL A 3 28.48 -2.26 6.69
C VAL A 3 27.36 -3.24 6.36
N ARG A 4 27.19 -4.32 7.15
CA ARG A 4 26.15 -5.33 6.91
C ARG A 4 24.73 -4.78 7.15
N GLY A 5 24.58 -3.88 8.12
CA GLY A 5 23.29 -3.21 8.38
C GLY A 5 22.90 -2.19 7.30
N HIS A 6 23.87 -1.47 6.73
CA HIS A 6 23.62 -0.54 5.63
C HIS A 6 23.23 -1.28 4.34
N LEU A 7 23.82 -2.45 4.08
CA LEU A 7 23.46 -3.29 2.93
C LEU A 7 22.04 -3.88 3.05
N GLU A 8 21.62 -4.26 4.25
CA GLU A 8 20.24 -4.73 4.50
C GLU A 8 19.22 -3.61 4.32
N ALA A 9 19.52 -2.40 4.80
CA ALA A 9 18.68 -1.21 4.61
C ALA A 9 18.61 -0.77 3.14
N ALA A 10 19.75 -0.78 2.42
CA ALA A 10 19.80 -0.47 1.00
C ALA A 10 19.04 -1.50 0.15
N GLY A 11 19.14 -2.79 0.49
CA GLY A 11 18.37 -3.85 -0.14
C GLY A 11 16.87 -3.69 0.07
N PHE A 12 16.45 -3.26 1.26
CA PHE A 12 15.05 -2.95 1.55
C PHE A 12 14.54 -1.76 0.73
N VAL A 13 15.30 -0.67 0.66
CA VAL A 13 14.94 0.51 -0.13
C VAL A 13 14.86 0.17 -1.62
N ALA A 14 15.82 -0.61 -2.13
CA ALA A 14 15.81 -1.06 -3.52
C ALA A 14 14.59 -1.95 -3.83
N ALA A 15 14.28 -2.91 -2.94
CA ALA A 15 13.09 -3.76 -3.09
C ALA A 15 11.79 -2.94 -3.07
N LEU A 16 11.69 -1.94 -2.18
CA LEU A 16 10.56 -1.03 -2.14
C LEU A 16 10.46 -0.15 -3.39
N ALA A 17 11.58 0.34 -3.91
CA ALA A 17 11.62 1.15 -5.13
C ALA A 17 11.18 0.33 -6.36
N VAL A 18 11.67 -0.91 -6.47
CA VAL A 18 11.23 -1.84 -7.54
C VAL A 18 9.74 -2.14 -7.41
N LEU A 19 9.27 -2.44 -6.19
CA LEU A 19 7.85 -2.68 -5.95
C LEU A 19 6.99 -1.46 -6.30
N ALA A 20 7.45 -0.25 -5.98
CA ALA A 20 6.78 1.00 -6.33
C ALA A 20 6.74 1.21 -7.85
N LEU A 21 7.86 0.99 -8.56
CA LEU A 21 7.92 1.09 -10.02
C LEU A 21 7.00 0.08 -10.70
N VAL A 22 6.96 -1.16 -10.21
CA VAL A 22 6.06 -2.20 -10.72
C VAL A 22 4.59 -1.82 -10.47
N SER A 23 4.27 -1.33 -9.27
CA SER A 23 2.93 -0.85 -8.93
C SER A 23 2.49 0.31 -9.82
N PHE A 24 3.40 1.27 -10.06
CA PHE A 24 3.15 2.39 -10.98
C PHE A 24 2.96 1.89 -12.41
N GLY A 25 3.85 1.03 -12.92
CA GLY A 25 3.74 0.45 -14.25
C GLY A 25 2.42 -0.30 -14.46
N LEU A 26 1.97 -1.04 -13.45
CA LEU A 26 0.66 -1.70 -13.46
C LEU A 26 -0.51 -0.70 -13.45
N SER A 27 -0.45 0.36 -12.63
CA SER A 27 -1.50 1.38 -12.56
C SER A 27 -1.62 2.19 -13.87
N PHE A 28 -0.49 2.62 -14.45
CA PHE A 28 -0.49 3.35 -15.72
C PHE A 28 -0.79 2.45 -16.91
N GLY A 29 -0.30 1.20 -16.87
CA GLY A 29 -0.60 0.19 -17.89
C GLY A 29 -2.10 -0.14 -17.92
N THR A 30 -2.73 -0.33 -16.76
CA THR A 30 -4.17 -0.62 -16.68
C THR A 30 -5.03 0.59 -17.09
N ALA A 31 -4.59 1.82 -16.80
CA ALA A 31 -5.25 3.04 -17.27
C ALA A 31 -5.19 3.18 -18.82
N ALA A 32 -4.00 3.03 -19.40
CA ALA A 32 -3.81 3.13 -20.86
C ALA A 32 -4.58 2.03 -21.62
N VAL A 33 -4.58 0.81 -21.09
CA VAL A 33 -5.33 -0.32 -21.65
C VAL A 33 -6.85 -0.07 -21.53
N SER A 34 -7.31 0.48 -20.41
CA SER A 34 -8.73 0.83 -20.22
C SER A 34 -9.20 1.90 -21.21
N ASP A 35 -8.43 2.96 -21.44
CA ASP A 35 -8.79 4.02 -22.39
C ASP A 35 -8.89 3.51 -23.83
N VAL A 36 -7.96 2.65 -24.25
CA VAL A 36 -7.96 2.04 -25.59
C VAL A 36 -9.14 1.07 -25.77
N LEU A 37 -9.44 0.26 -24.76
CA LEU A 37 -10.54 -0.71 -24.80
C LEU A 37 -11.93 -0.06 -24.72
N ILE A 38 -12.06 1.06 -24.00
CA ILE A 38 -13.30 1.87 -23.98
C ILE A 38 -13.49 2.54 -25.35
N GLY A 39 -12.42 3.05 -25.96
CA GLY A 39 -12.43 3.59 -27.33
C GLY A 39 -12.78 2.55 -28.41
N ALA A 40 -12.49 1.27 -28.17
CA ALA A 40 -12.77 0.14 -29.07
C ALA A 40 -14.16 -0.50 -28.91
N GLY A 41 -15.02 0.01 -28.02
CA GLY A 41 -16.40 -0.48 -27.86
C GLY A 41 -16.60 -1.67 -26.90
N PHE A 42 -15.56 -2.13 -26.20
CA PHE A 42 -15.63 -3.25 -25.24
C PHE A 42 -15.94 -2.79 -23.80
N GLY A 43 -16.66 -1.68 -23.64
CA GLY A 43 -16.88 -1.02 -22.35
C GLY A 43 -17.46 -1.91 -21.25
N GLY A 44 -18.31 -2.89 -21.59
CA GLY A 44 -18.99 -3.77 -20.63
C GLY A 44 -18.11 -4.81 -19.94
N LEU A 45 -17.24 -5.51 -20.69
CA LEU A 45 -16.33 -6.53 -20.12
C LEU A 45 -15.15 -5.90 -19.37
N VAL A 46 -14.68 -4.75 -19.87
CA VAL A 46 -13.61 -3.96 -19.24
C VAL A 46 -14.08 -3.37 -17.92
N TRP A 47 -15.35 -2.93 -17.85
CA TRP A 47 -15.97 -2.47 -16.61
C TRP A 47 -16.01 -3.53 -15.51
N VAL A 48 -16.30 -4.79 -15.85
CA VAL A 48 -16.36 -5.87 -14.85
C VAL A 48 -14.96 -6.36 -14.48
N GLY A 49 -14.06 -6.49 -15.46
CA GLY A 49 -12.68 -6.92 -15.25
C GLY A 49 -11.87 -5.93 -14.41
N VAL A 50 -11.92 -4.63 -14.73
CA VAL A 50 -11.19 -3.60 -13.97
C VAL A 50 -11.76 -3.45 -12.55
N ARG A 51 -13.06 -3.61 -12.36
CA ARG A 51 -13.72 -3.41 -11.06
C ARG A 51 -13.55 -4.58 -10.09
N LEU A 52 -13.29 -5.80 -10.58
CA LEU A 52 -13.01 -6.98 -9.76
C LEU A 52 -11.52 -7.31 -9.64
N LEU A 53 -10.74 -7.14 -10.72
CA LEU A 53 -9.32 -7.50 -10.74
C LEU A 53 -8.45 -6.42 -10.06
N SER A 54 -8.82 -5.14 -10.15
CA SER A 54 -8.08 -4.03 -9.53
C SER A 54 -8.01 -4.10 -8.00
N PRO A 55 -9.12 -4.31 -7.24
CA PRO A 55 -9.03 -4.40 -5.78
C PRO A 55 -8.28 -5.65 -5.31
N LEU A 56 -8.39 -6.77 -6.02
CA LEU A 56 -7.63 -7.99 -5.70
C LEU A 56 -6.14 -7.81 -5.97
N ALA A 57 -5.76 -7.21 -7.11
CA ALA A 57 -4.36 -6.88 -7.40
C ALA A 57 -3.79 -5.87 -6.39
N GLY A 58 -4.58 -4.88 -5.99
CA GLY A 58 -4.23 -3.92 -4.95
C GLY A 58 -3.98 -4.59 -3.60
N LEU A 59 -4.87 -5.48 -3.19
CA LEU A 59 -4.73 -6.25 -1.95
C LEU A 59 -3.47 -7.14 -2.00
N LEU A 60 -3.20 -7.79 -3.13
CA LEU A 60 -2.04 -8.66 -3.30
C LEU A 60 -0.73 -7.85 -3.26
N ALA A 61 -0.70 -6.70 -3.94
CA ALA A 61 0.43 -5.78 -3.88
C ALA A 61 0.63 -5.22 -2.46
N GLY A 62 -0.45 -4.82 -1.78
CA GLY A 62 -0.43 -4.37 -0.39
C GLY A 62 0.08 -5.46 0.55
N PHE A 63 -0.40 -6.69 0.39
CA PHE A 63 0.07 -7.85 1.15
C PHE A 63 1.56 -8.08 0.97
N VAL A 64 2.05 -8.11 -0.27
CA VAL A 64 3.48 -8.27 -0.56
C VAL A 64 4.29 -7.14 0.06
N PHE A 65 3.83 -5.89 -0.08
CA PHE A 65 4.47 -4.73 0.53
C PHE A 65 4.60 -4.88 2.05
N PHE A 66 3.49 -5.08 2.78
CA PHE A 66 3.53 -5.21 4.24
C PHE A 66 4.29 -6.44 4.70
N PHE A 67 4.23 -7.55 3.96
CA PHE A 67 5.01 -8.75 4.27
C PHE A 67 6.51 -8.50 4.18
N VAL A 68 6.96 -7.77 3.15
CA VAL A 68 8.36 -7.38 3.00
C VAL A 68 8.77 -6.43 4.13
N VAL A 69 7.96 -5.40 4.42
CA VAL A 69 8.19 -4.47 5.53
C VAL A 69 8.36 -5.23 6.85
N TYR A 70 7.45 -6.13 7.20
CA TYR A 70 7.48 -6.87 8.45
C TYR A 70 8.59 -7.92 8.55
N ARG A 71 9.20 -8.30 7.42
CA ARG A 71 10.29 -9.27 7.42
C ARG A 71 11.67 -8.65 7.28
N ALA A 72 11.77 -7.51 6.61
CA ALA A 72 13.03 -6.83 6.32
C ALA A 72 13.40 -5.78 7.39
N VAL A 73 12.40 -5.11 7.99
CA VAL A 73 12.66 -4.02 8.95
C VAL A 73 13.03 -4.52 10.35
N PRO A 74 12.36 -5.53 10.95
CA PRO A 74 12.68 -5.95 12.31
C PRO A 74 14.03 -6.66 12.40
N ARG A 75 14.84 -6.28 13.40
CA ARG A 75 16.11 -6.96 13.72
C ARG A 75 15.92 -8.40 14.19
N HIS A 76 14.81 -8.67 14.90
CA HIS A 76 14.38 -10.01 15.27
C HIS A 76 13.36 -10.49 14.26
N ARG A 77 13.72 -11.49 13.45
CA ARG A 77 12.88 -11.94 12.34
C ARG A 77 11.66 -12.71 12.89
N PRO A 78 10.43 -12.18 12.77
CA PRO A 78 9.24 -12.89 13.20
C PRO A 78 9.03 -14.17 12.36
N SER A 79 8.29 -15.14 12.90
CA SER A 79 7.95 -16.35 12.14
C SER A 79 7.22 -15.98 10.85
N ARG A 80 7.48 -16.71 9.74
CA ARG A 80 6.86 -16.41 8.43
C ARG A 80 5.33 -16.38 8.50
N ARG A 81 4.76 -17.20 9.38
CA ARG A 81 3.31 -17.30 9.60
C ARG A 81 2.76 -16.07 10.33
N ALA A 82 3.44 -15.59 11.37
CA ALA A 82 3.07 -14.35 12.04
C ALA A 82 3.17 -13.16 11.08
N ALA A 83 4.28 -13.05 10.32
CA ALA A 83 4.47 -11.98 9.34
C ALA A 83 3.38 -11.97 8.25
N ALA A 84 2.98 -13.14 7.73
CA ALA A 84 1.91 -13.23 6.76
C ALA A 84 0.56 -12.79 7.34
N GLN A 85 0.27 -13.15 8.59
CA GLN A 85 -1.00 -12.76 9.24
C GLN A 85 -1.05 -11.26 9.54
N GLY A 86 0.04 -10.68 10.02
CA GLY A 86 0.18 -9.22 10.17
C GLY A 86 0.04 -8.50 8.83
N ALA A 87 0.72 -8.98 7.79
CA ALA A 87 0.65 -8.41 6.45
C ALA A 87 -0.76 -8.47 5.84
N LEU A 88 -1.50 -9.55 6.06
CA LEU A 88 -2.88 -9.68 5.59
C LEU A 88 -3.80 -8.66 6.26
N VAL A 89 -3.71 -8.52 7.58
CA VAL A 89 -4.48 -7.53 8.32
C VAL A 89 -4.15 -6.12 7.82
N SER A 90 -2.86 -5.79 7.72
CA SER A 90 -2.42 -4.48 7.25
C SER A 90 -2.83 -4.20 5.81
N ALA A 91 -2.79 -5.19 4.92
CA ALA A 91 -3.26 -5.05 3.54
C ALA A 91 -4.76 -4.73 3.47
N VAL A 92 -5.58 -5.40 4.29
CA VAL A 92 -7.02 -5.12 4.36
C VAL A 92 -7.28 -3.70 4.88
N LEU A 93 -6.63 -3.31 5.98
CA LEU A 93 -6.74 -1.95 6.51
C LEU A 93 -6.26 -0.90 5.51
N TRP A 94 -5.23 -1.22 4.71
CA TRP A 94 -4.71 -0.35 3.68
C TRP A 94 -5.72 -0.09 2.56
N GLU A 95 -6.42 -1.13 2.09
CA GLU A 95 -7.49 -0.96 1.10
C GLU A 95 -8.61 -0.06 1.64
N VAL A 96 -9.04 -0.28 2.88
CA VAL A 96 -10.06 0.57 3.54
C VAL A 96 -9.55 2.01 3.70
N ALA A 97 -8.30 2.19 4.10
CA ALA A 97 -7.69 3.49 4.28
C ALA A 97 -7.58 4.27 2.97
N LYS A 98 -7.22 3.63 1.85
CA LYS A 98 -7.21 4.28 0.53
C LYS A 98 -8.59 4.82 0.16
N LEU A 99 -9.64 4.03 0.39
CA LEU A 99 -11.01 4.46 0.13
C LEU A 99 -11.40 5.65 1.01
N ALA A 100 -11.18 5.54 2.33
CA ALA A 100 -11.47 6.60 3.29
C ALA A 100 -10.70 7.90 2.97
N PHE A 101 -9.43 7.78 2.61
CA PHE A 101 -8.58 8.90 2.26
C PHE A 101 -9.03 9.57 0.95
N GLY A 102 -9.53 8.80 -0.01
CA GLY A 102 -10.15 9.34 -1.22
C GLY A 102 -11.39 10.21 -0.94
N TYR A 103 -12.17 9.91 0.10
CA TYR A 103 -13.25 10.80 0.56
C TYR A 103 -12.69 12.03 1.29
N PHE A 104 -11.67 11.83 2.12
CA PHE A 104 -11.02 12.90 2.87
C PHE A 104 -10.37 13.95 1.95
N THR A 105 -9.70 13.55 0.86
CA THR A 105 -9.11 14.50 -0.09
C THR A 105 -10.15 15.35 -0.82
N ARG A 106 -11.36 14.81 -1.05
CA ARG A 106 -12.48 15.58 -1.61
C ARG A 106 -12.96 16.63 -0.62
N ALA A 107 -13.01 16.31 0.68
CA ALA A 107 -13.31 17.29 1.72
C ALA A 107 -12.22 18.37 1.83
N LEU A 108 -10.94 17.99 1.70
CA LEU A 108 -9.81 18.95 1.67
C LEU A 108 -9.89 19.93 0.50
N ALA A 109 -10.47 19.53 -0.64
CA ALA A 109 -10.64 20.42 -1.79
C ALA A 109 -11.53 21.64 -1.49
N LEU A 110 -12.42 21.55 -0.48
CA LEU A 110 -13.21 22.69 0.00
C LEU A 110 -12.33 23.78 0.64
N PHE A 111 -11.15 23.40 1.12
CA PHE A 111 -10.15 24.30 1.72
C PHE A 111 -9.07 24.74 0.70
N ALA A 112 -9.36 24.68 -0.60
CA ALA A 112 -8.40 25.01 -1.66
C ALA A 112 -7.74 26.41 -1.50
N ALA A 113 -8.44 27.36 -0.88
CA ALA A 113 -7.92 28.69 -0.56
C ALA A 113 -6.67 28.65 0.35
N TYR A 114 -6.48 27.57 1.11
CA TYR A 114 -5.34 27.32 1.98
C TYR A 114 -4.33 26.33 1.37
N GLY A 115 -4.33 26.17 0.04
CA GLY A 115 -3.63 25.15 -0.76
C GLY A 115 -2.47 24.41 -0.08
N PRO A 116 -1.35 25.07 0.26
CA PRO A 116 -0.20 24.40 0.89
C PRO A 116 -0.51 23.77 2.26
N LEU A 117 -1.33 24.41 3.08
CA LEU A 117 -1.75 23.91 4.39
C LEU A 117 -2.70 22.72 4.25
N ALA A 118 -3.64 22.77 3.30
CA ALA A 118 -4.54 21.66 3.00
C ALA A 118 -3.75 20.43 2.52
N PHE A 119 -2.73 20.63 1.68
CA PHE A 119 -1.81 19.58 1.26
C PHE A 119 -1.01 19.00 2.44
N ALA A 120 -0.42 19.86 3.28
CA ALA A 120 0.33 19.44 4.44
C ALA A 120 -0.52 18.63 5.43
N ALA A 121 -1.74 19.08 5.72
CA ALA A 121 -2.70 18.35 6.53
C ALA A 121 -3.03 16.99 5.90
N GLY A 122 -3.29 16.96 4.59
CA GLY A 122 -3.49 15.74 3.81
C GLY A 122 -2.36 14.72 3.99
N LEU A 123 -1.14 15.17 3.75
CA LEU A 123 0.06 14.34 3.83
C LEU A 123 0.30 13.82 5.25
N LEU A 124 0.16 14.68 6.27
CA LEU A 124 0.33 14.30 7.67
C LEU A 124 -0.71 13.27 8.09
N THR A 125 -1.97 13.45 7.71
CA THR A 125 -3.02 12.46 7.97
C THR A 125 -2.72 11.13 7.31
N TRP A 126 -2.24 11.12 6.06
CA TRP A 126 -1.90 9.88 5.37
C TRP A 126 -0.73 9.14 6.03
N ILE A 127 0.32 9.87 6.41
CA ILE A 127 1.46 9.31 7.15
C ILE A 127 1.00 8.72 8.48
N TYR A 128 0.17 9.44 9.23
CA TYR A 128 -0.38 8.98 10.50
C TYR A 128 -1.18 7.69 10.34
N VAL A 129 -2.11 7.65 9.38
CA VAL A 129 -2.92 6.45 9.09
C VAL A 129 -2.02 5.28 8.70
N THR A 130 -1.02 5.51 7.84
CA THR A 130 -0.05 4.48 7.45
C THR A 130 0.71 3.92 8.65
N ALA A 131 1.15 4.79 9.56
CA ALA A 131 1.84 4.39 10.79
C ALA A 131 0.93 3.54 11.69
N VAL A 132 -0.33 3.93 11.87
CA VAL A 132 -1.33 3.16 12.64
C VAL A 132 -1.53 1.77 12.04
N ILE A 133 -1.65 1.65 10.72
CA ILE A 133 -1.80 0.35 10.03
C ILE A 133 -0.58 -0.54 10.29
N ILE A 134 0.63 0.02 10.16
CA ILE A 134 1.87 -0.71 10.40
C ILE A 134 1.93 -1.22 11.85
N LEU A 135 1.60 -0.37 12.82
CA LEU A 135 1.58 -0.72 14.25
C LEU A 135 0.54 -1.80 14.56
N PHE A 136 -0.65 -1.70 13.96
CA PHE A 136 -1.72 -2.67 14.19
C PHE A 136 -1.32 -4.07 13.70
N GLY A 137 -0.75 -4.18 12.50
CA GLY A 137 -0.22 -5.46 12.02
C GLY A 137 0.96 -5.98 12.85
N ALA A 138 1.77 -5.10 13.43
CA ALA A 138 2.82 -5.49 14.36
C ALA A 138 2.29 -6.07 15.67
N GLU A 139 1.21 -5.51 16.21
CA GLU A 139 0.54 -6.06 17.40
C GLU A 139 -0.08 -7.44 17.12
N VAL A 140 -0.65 -7.63 15.92
CA VAL A 140 -1.12 -8.96 15.46
C VAL A 140 0.02 -9.97 15.37
N MET A 141 1.21 -9.56 14.91
CA MET A 141 2.38 -10.45 14.89
C MET A 141 2.85 -10.82 16.30
N LYS A 142 2.85 -9.84 17.22
CA LYS A 142 3.30 -10.03 18.61
C LYS A 142 2.42 -11.04 19.35
N THR A 143 1.10 -10.87 19.28
CA THR A 143 0.12 -11.76 19.94
C THR A 143 0.16 -13.19 19.42
N ARG A 144 0.58 -13.39 18.16
CA ARG A 144 0.67 -14.72 17.53
C ARG A 144 2.07 -15.33 17.53
N GLY A 145 3.09 -14.58 17.97
CA GLY A 145 4.46 -15.05 18.14
C GLY A 145 4.78 -15.61 19.52
N THR A 146 3.85 -15.48 20.48
CA THR A 146 3.98 -15.96 21.87
C THR A 146 3.26 -17.29 22.14
N ALA A 147 2.94 -18.06 21.10
CA ALA A 147 2.37 -19.41 21.18
C ALA A 147 3.27 -20.41 20.45
#